data_AF-A0A1Y5T5R5-F1
#
_entry.id   AF-A0A1Y5T5R5-F1
#
_cell.length_a   1.000
_cell.length_b   1.000
_cell.length_c   1.000
_cell.angle_alpha   90.00
_cell.angle_beta   90.00
_cell.angle_gamma   90.00
#
_symmetry.space_group_name_H-M   'P 1'
#
loop_
_entity.id
_entity.type
_entity.pdbx_description
1 polymer ?
#
loop_
_entity_poly.entity_id
_entity_poly.type
_entity_poly.pdbx_seq_one_letter_code
_entity_poly.pdbx_strand_id
1 'polypeptide(L)'
;MQIDTVTFTFGGDLPVASFAEFAQHRAARLSLTLETVAQNSDTMTVRVHGPTDLVDAFEMAMSLGPADCIVSDVRRTDNNPNRSET
;
A
#
# COMPACT_ATOMS: atom_id res chain seq x y z
N MET A 1 -7.28 17.71 9.00
CA MET A 1 -6.96 16.48 8.28
C MET A 1 -5.53 16.11 8.60
N GLN A 2 -5.31 14.95 9.22
CA GLN A 2 -3.97 14.45 9.51
C GLN A 2 -3.46 13.71 8.28
N ILE A 3 -2.30 14.11 7.79
CA ILE A 3 -1.61 13.47 6.67
C ILE A 3 -0.55 12.57 7.29
N ASP A 4 -0.53 11.31 6.86
CA ASP A 4 0.43 10.32 7.31
C ASP A 4 1.24 9.77 6.13
N THR A 5 2.38 9.17 6.43
CA THR A 5 3.27 8.53 5.48
C THR A 5 3.49 7.09 5.94
N VAL A 6 2.90 6.16 5.21
CA VAL A 6 2.91 4.75 5.58
C VAL A 6 3.59 3.95 4.49
N THR A 7 4.51 3.08 4.88
CA THR A 7 5.14 2.12 3.97
C THR A 7 4.44 0.77 4.11
N PHE A 8 3.85 0.28 3.03
CA PHE A 8 3.23 -1.02 2.97
C PHE A 8 4.12 -1.99 2.23
N THR A 9 4.25 -3.20 2.77
CA THR A 9 4.88 -4.34 2.11
C THR A 9 3.85 -5.44 1.98
N PHE A 10 3.46 -5.74 0.75
CA PHE A 10 2.58 -6.84 0.39
C PHE A 10 3.44 -8.03 -0.03
N GLY A 11 3.18 -9.22 0.50
CA GLY A 11 3.81 -10.47 0.09
C GLY A 11 2.77 -11.46 -0.41
N GLY A 12 3.12 -12.32 -1.37
CA GLY A 12 2.23 -13.31 -1.96
C GLY A 12 2.48 -13.49 -3.46
N ASP A 13 1.50 -14.02 -4.19
CA ASP A 13 1.60 -14.14 -5.65
C ASP A 13 1.11 -12.83 -6.30
N LEU A 14 2.07 -11.97 -6.66
CA LEU A 14 1.84 -10.57 -7.02
C LEU A 14 2.54 -10.26 -8.35
N PRO A 15 1.97 -10.63 -9.51
CA PRO A 15 2.50 -10.25 -10.81
C PRO A 15 2.74 -8.73 -10.89
N VAL A 16 4.01 -8.37 -11.05
CA VAL A 16 4.54 -7.00 -10.97
C VAL A 16 3.69 -6.01 -11.78
N ALA A 17 3.42 -6.30 -13.05
CA ALA A 17 2.67 -5.39 -13.90
C ALA A 17 1.23 -5.14 -13.39
N SER A 18 0.48 -6.21 -13.09
CA SER A 18 -0.91 -6.12 -12.66
C SER A 18 -1.07 -5.45 -11.29
N PHE A 19 -0.19 -5.79 -10.34
CA PHE A 19 -0.31 -5.26 -8.98
C PHE A 19 0.12 -3.78 -8.90
N ALA A 20 1.17 -3.37 -9.62
CA ALA A 20 1.55 -1.95 -9.69
C ALA A 20 0.47 -1.10 -10.36
N GLU A 21 -0.10 -1.57 -11.46
CA GLU A 21 -1.17 -0.85 -12.15
C GLU A 21 -2.39 -0.67 -11.24
N PHE A 22 -2.78 -1.74 -10.53
CA PHE A 22 -3.87 -1.67 -9.55
C PHE A 22 -3.58 -0.69 -8.41
N ALA A 23 -2.38 -0.74 -7.84
CA ALA A 23 -1.95 0.16 -6.78
C ALA A 23 -1.98 1.63 -7.24
N GLN A 24 -1.38 1.94 -8.39
CA GLN A 24 -1.37 3.31 -8.92
C GLN A 24 -2.78 3.81 -9.23
N HIS A 25 -3.62 2.97 -9.84
CA HIS A 25 -5.00 3.34 -10.15
C HIS A 25 -5.82 3.64 -8.88
N ARG A 26 -5.65 2.84 -7.82
CA ARG A 26 -6.32 3.08 -6.53
C ARG A 26 -5.81 4.33 -5.84
N ALA A 27 -4.49 4.55 -5.82
CA ALA A 27 -3.89 5.74 -5.24
C ALA A 27 -4.37 7.02 -5.96
N ALA A 28 -4.35 7.03 -7.29
CA ALA A 28 -4.85 8.15 -8.09
C ALA A 28 -6.35 8.43 -7.81
N ARG A 29 -7.17 7.38 -7.69
CA ARG A 29 -8.60 7.51 -7.40
C ARG A 29 -8.88 8.08 -6.02
N LEU A 30 -8.02 7.79 -5.03
CA LEU A 30 -8.09 8.33 -3.68
C LEU A 30 -7.32 9.66 -3.54
N SER A 31 -6.72 10.18 -4.62
CA SER A 31 -5.84 11.36 -4.58
C SER A 31 -4.70 11.22 -3.55
N LEU A 32 -4.15 10.01 -3.44
CA LEU A 32 -3.00 9.67 -2.61
C LEU A 32 -1.72 9.68 -3.45
N THR A 33 -0.61 10.09 -2.83
CA THR A 33 0.70 9.95 -3.46
C THR A 33 1.24 8.57 -3.16
N LEU A 34 1.53 7.78 -4.21
CA LEU A 34 2.14 6.46 -4.10
C LEU A 34 3.54 6.47 -4.72
N GLU A 35 4.51 5.99 -3.96
CA GLU A 35 5.90 5.83 -4.34
C GLU A 35 6.27 4.34 -4.24
N THR A 36 6.63 3.71 -5.36
CA THR A 36 7.09 2.33 -5.36
C THR A 36 8.54 2.27 -4.86
N VAL A 37 8.77 1.64 -3.72
CA VAL A 37 10.11 1.53 -3.11
C VAL A 37 10.83 0.27 -3.62
N ALA A 38 10.13 -0.85 -3.64
CA ALA A 38 10.63 -2.11 -4.17
C ALA A 38 9.48 -2.93 -4.74
N GLN A 39 9.71 -3.66 -5.82
CA GLN A 39 8.68 -4.46 -6.44
C GLN A 39 9.24 -5.72 -7.08
N ASN A 40 8.61 -6.84 -6.76
CA ASN A 40 9.02 -8.19 -7.08
C ASN A 40 7.76 -9.02 -7.39
N SER A 41 7.89 -10.18 -8.03
CA SER A 41 6.76 -11.07 -8.31
C SER A 41 6.16 -11.72 -7.06
N ASP A 42 6.89 -11.69 -5.94
CA ASP A 42 6.48 -12.29 -4.67
C ASP A 42 6.20 -11.23 -3.58
N THR A 43 6.70 -10.01 -3.78
CA THR A 43 6.68 -8.97 -2.75
C THR A 43 6.66 -7.58 -3.38
N MET A 44 5.84 -6.66 -2.85
CA MET A 44 5.76 -5.29 -3.29
C MET A 44 5.76 -4.34 -2.10
N THR A 45 6.77 -3.46 -2.06
CA THR A 45 6.88 -2.38 -1.08
C THR A 45 6.56 -1.04 -1.73
N VAL A 46 5.52 -0.38 -1.21
CA VAL A 46 5.09 0.95 -1.64
C VAL A 46 4.99 1.88 -0.44
N ARG A 47 5.28 3.15 -0.66
CA ARG A 47 5.08 4.21 0.30
C ARG A 47 3.91 5.08 -0.15
N VAL A 48 2.96 5.26 0.75
CA VAL A 48 1.72 6.01 0.50
C VAL A 48 1.70 7.22 1.42
N HIS A 49 1.43 8.38 0.84
CA HIS A 49 1.31 9.64 1.55
C HIS A 49 -0.07 10.23 1.32
N GLY A 50 -0.75 10.57 2.41
CA GLY A 50 -2.06 11.21 2.34
C GLY A 50 -2.85 11.13 3.63
N PRO A 51 -4.14 11.46 3.60
CA PRO A 51 -5.01 11.42 4.78
C PRO A 51 -5.13 9.99 5.33
N THR A 52 -5.01 9.81 6.65
CA THR A 52 -5.05 8.49 7.29
C THR A 52 -6.27 7.65 6.87
N ASP A 53 -7.48 8.23 6.85
CA ASP A 53 -8.70 7.56 6.36
C ASP A 53 -8.56 6.98 4.94
N LEU A 54 -7.91 7.72 4.05
CA LEU A 54 -7.72 7.30 2.66
C LEU A 54 -6.60 6.26 2.54
N VAL A 55 -5.55 6.38 3.36
CA VAL A 55 -4.47 5.40 3.46
C VAL A 55 -5.00 4.06 3.95
N ASP A 56 -5.85 4.05 4.98
CA ASP A 56 -6.53 2.84 5.45
C ASP A 56 -7.49 2.27 4.39
N ALA A 57 -8.23 3.12 3.65
CA ALA A 57 -9.04 2.67 2.53
C ALA A 57 -8.21 2.06 1.38
N PHE A 58 -7.02 2.59 1.14
CA PHE A 58 -6.07 2.04 0.17
C PHE A 58 -5.57 0.66 0.60
N GLU A 59 -5.16 0.51 1.86
CA GLU A 59 -4.73 -0.76 2.44
C GLU A 59 -5.82 -1.84 2.31
N MET A 60 -7.06 -1.51 2.67
CA MET A 60 -8.20 -2.42 2.53
C MET A 60 -8.42 -2.84 1.07
N ALA A 61 -8.30 -1.91 0.12
CA ALA A 61 -8.44 -2.22 -1.30
C ALA A 61 -7.31 -3.10 -1.83
N MET A 62 -6.08 -2.89 -1.35
CA MET A 62 -4.92 -3.68 -1.72
C MET A 62 -4.94 -5.08 -1.13
N SER A 63 -5.47 -5.25 0.08
CA SER A 63 -5.66 -6.57 0.71
C SER A 63 -6.63 -7.46 -0.06
N LEU A 64 -7.60 -6.86 -0.76
CA LEU A 64 -8.51 -7.59 -1.66
C LEU A 64 -7.85 -8.00 -2.97
N GLY A 65 -6.78 -7.31 -3.38
CA GLY A 65 -6.05 -7.53 -4.62
C GLY A 65 -6.90 -7.38 -5.90
N PRO A 66 -6.25 -7.35 -7.08
CA PRO A 66 -6.92 -7.69 -8.33
C PRO A 66 -7.27 -9.20 -8.36
N ALA A 67 -8.18 -9.59 -9.25
CA ALA A 67 -8.71 -10.96 -9.32
C ALA A 67 -7.64 -12.04 -9.57
N ASP A 68 -6.51 -11.66 -10.18
CA ASP A 68 -5.40 -12.53 -10.54
C ASP A 68 -4.20 -12.45 -9.56
N CYS A 69 -4.37 -11.85 -8.38
CA CYS A 69 -3.31 -11.78 -7.37
C CYS A 69 -3.76 -12.36 -6.04
N ILE A 70 -2.84 -13.03 -5.35
CA ILE A 70 -3.09 -13.58 -4.01
C ILE A 70 -2.15 -12.88 -3.04
N VAL A 71 -2.70 -11.99 -2.21
CA VAL A 71 -1.98 -11.37 -1.11
C VAL A 71 -1.94 -12.35 0.06
N SER A 72 -0.75 -12.79 0.43
CA SER A 72 -0.50 -13.73 1.54
C SER A 72 -0.11 -13.01 2.84
N ASP A 73 0.62 -11.90 2.73
CA ASP A 73 1.10 -11.11 3.87
C ASP A 73 0.95 -9.62 3.59
N VAL A 74 0.54 -8.86 4.59
CA VAL A 74 0.48 -7.39 4.53
C VAL A 74 1.18 -6.83 5.74
N ARG A 75 2.27 -6.11 5.50
CA ARG A 75 3.06 -5.43 6.52
C ARG A 75 2.88 -3.92 6.39
N ARG A 76 2.28 -3.31 7.39
CA ARG A 76 2.20 -1.85 7.53
C ARG A 76 3.33 -1.36 8.41
N THR A 77 4.16 -0.47 7.88
CA THR A 77 5.18 0.27 8.62
C THR A 77 4.79 1.74 8.62
N ASP A 78 4.24 2.18 9.73
CA ASP A 78 3.93 3.57 9.97
C ASP A 78 5.26 4.35 10.12
N ASN A 79 5.48 5.36 9.28
CA ASN A 79 6.64 6.23 9.41
C ASN A 79 6.26 7.51 10.18
N ASN A 80 5.41 7.37 11.18
CA ASN A 80 5.22 8.43 12.16
C ASN A 80 6.11 8.13 13.37
N PRO A 81 7.23 8.85 13.55
CA PRO A 81 8.11 8.67 14.70
C PRO A 81 7.44 9.02 16.05
N ASN A 82 6.18 9.46 16.04
CA ASN A 82 5.42 9.86 17.24
C ASN A 82 4.39 8.83 17.72
N ARG A 83 4.27 7.67 17.06
CA ARG A 83 3.35 6.60 17.49
C ARG A 83 4.09 5.47 18.20
N SER A 84 4.94 5.84 19.17
CA SER A 84 5.43 4.91 20.19
C SER A 84 4.27 4.65 21.16
N GLU A 85 3.72 3.44 21.13
CA GLU A 85 2.73 2.99 22.11
C GLU A 85 3.28 3.15 23.53
N THR A 86 2.45 3.75 24.40
CA THR A 86 2.70 3.98 25.83
C THR A 86 2.45 2.71 26.63
#